data_AF-A0A6M0BSC8-F1
#
_entry.id   AF-A0A6M0BSC8-F1
#
_cell.length_a   1.000
_cell.length_b   1.000
_cell.length_c   1.000
_cell.angle_alpha   90.00
_cell.angle_beta   90.00
_cell.angle_gamma   90.00
#
_symmetry.space_group_name_H-M   'P 1'
#
loop_
_entity.id
_entity.type
_entity.pdbx_description
1 polymer ?
#
loop_
_entity_poly.entity_id
_entity_poly.type
_entity_poly.pdbx_seq_one_letter_code
_entity_poly.pdbx_strand_id
1 'polypeptide(L)'
;MSKSKAKISEKLGRIFEVGFNIGVLAYIEHNEFQDNFGDFYRRDLERIKLPAMVKSIAEIETITSPESLKHLERWSQYFLQKGFLAGLTFFGEYINSTGWNDKKIPKAKEILYFQCSFRGDNSFRTYKNGDRYQELKSLLSQLAGLLPENFFKNNLDNYIAKYSQKGEFLQADTLMLLRSGKDLRIICVDLSIFSLRAAEDLVVLDDIENMRKMLIKDLKHLTSKSFFSKLRIDTGKENDFGLTFSEELKRYLLAFKREDKETIKLIQAGSYAYSFYRFLQEETGIITEKNKLVFNVVGYSDRNLSTISL
;
A
#
# COMPACT_ATOMS: atom_id res chain seq x y z
N MET A 1 -6.70 -17.15 27.16
CA MET A 1 -5.77 -16.02 26.98
C MET A 1 -5.52 -15.78 25.49
N SER A 2 -5.36 -14.51 25.08
CA SER A 2 -4.94 -14.02 23.73
C SER A 2 -6.02 -13.69 22.66
N LYS A 3 -6.98 -12.81 22.97
CA LYS A 3 -7.70 -12.01 21.94
C LYS A 3 -7.23 -10.54 21.84
N SER A 4 -6.46 -10.02 22.80
CA SER A 4 -5.95 -8.63 22.77
C SER A 4 -4.59 -8.48 22.06
N LYS A 5 -3.75 -9.52 22.01
CA LYS A 5 -2.36 -9.42 21.56
C LYS A 5 -2.17 -9.19 20.05
N ALA A 6 -3.16 -9.55 19.23
CA ALA A 6 -3.12 -9.39 17.78
C ALA A 6 -3.42 -7.95 17.30
N LYS A 7 -3.91 -7.06 18.18
CA LYS A 7 -4.46 -5.76 17.75
C LYS A 7 -3.42 -4.65 17.63
N ILE A 8 -2.44 -4.56 18.54
CA ILE A 8 -1.48 -3.44 18.54
C ILE A 8 -0.53 -3.45 17.33
N SER A 9 -0.13 -4.62 16.86
CA SER A 9 0.68 -4.76 15.63
C SER A 9 -0.10 -4.23 14.42
N GLU A 10 -1.39 -4.53 14.31
CA GLU A 10 -2.23 -3.99 13.25
C GLU A 10 -2.36 -2.45 13.33
N LYS A 11 -2.34 -1.87 14.53
CA LYS A 11 -2.35 -0.41 14.71
C LYS A 11 -1.01 0.21 14.30
N LEU A 12 0.11 -0.37 14.71
CA LEU A 12 1.44 0.08 14.28
C LEU A 12 1.67 -0.14 12.78
N GLY A 13 1.02 -1.15 12.18
CA GLY A 13 1.00 -1.36 10.73
C GLY A 13 0.40 -0.18 9.98
N ARG A 14 -0.75 0.34 10.46
CA ARG A 14 -1.36 1.55 9.90
C ARG A 14 -0.48 2.79 10.07
N ILE A 15 0.25 2.91 11.18
CA ILE A 15 1.24 4.00 11.36
C ILE A 15 2.35 3.90 10.32
N PHE A 16 2.85 2.69 10.05
CA PHE A 16 3.83 2.43 9.00
C PHE A 16 3.27 2.77 7.61
N GLU A 17 2.03 2.39 7.30
CA GLU A 17 1.34 2.72 6.05
C GLU A 17 1.18 4.23 5.84
N VAL A 18 0.77 4.96 6.88
CA VAL A 18 0.71 6.43 6.85
C VAL A 18 2.09 7.01 6.57
N GLY A 19 3.13 6.53 7.27
CA GLY A 19 4.51 6.94 7.03
C GLY A 19 4.93 6.70 5.58
N PHE A 20 4.69 5.50 5.07
CA PHE A 20 5.02 5.11 3.69
C PHE A 20 4.40 6.06 2.67
N ASN A 21 3.11 6.34 2.79
CA ASN A 21 2.42 7.23 1.86
C ASN A 21 2.88 8.69 1.98
N ILE A 22 3.25 9.17 3.18
CA ILE A 22 3.89 10.49 3.34
C ILE A 22 5.24 10.51 2.62
N GLY A 23 6.03 9.43 2.71
CA GLY A 23 7.31 9.31 2.01
C GLY A 23 7.17 9.38 0.49
N VAL A 24 6.17 8.69 -0.06
CA VAL A 24 5.82 8.75 -1.48
C VAL A 24 5.43 10.18 -1.88
N LEU A 25 4.53 10.83 -1.14
CA LEU A 25 4.13 12.22 -1.39
C LEU A 25 5.29 13.21 -1.32
N ALA A 26 6.18 13.05 -0.35
CA ALA A 26 7.36 13.89 -0.22
C ALA A 26 8.29 13.76 -1.43
N TYR A 27 8.47 12.55 -1.96
CA TYR A 27 9.23 12.36 -3.21
C TYR A 27 8.56 13.06 -4.39
N ILE A 28 7.24 12.92 -4.53
CA ILE A 28 6.45 13.53 -5.61
C ILE A 28 6.59 15.05 -5.58
N GLU A 29 6.39 15.66 -4.41
CA GLU A 29 6.49 17.10 -4.21
C GLU A 29 7.91 17.61 -4.47
N HIS A 30 8.94 16.94 -3.93
CA HIS A 30 10.33 17.33 -4.12
C HIS A 30 10.80 17.27 -5.58
N ASN A 31 10.22 16.37 -6.38
CA ASN A 31 10.58 16.16 -7.78
C ASN A 31 9.58 16.78 -8.77
N GLU A 32 8.65 17.61 -8.28
CA GLU A 32 7.71 18.41 -9.08
C GLU A 32 6.96 17.60 -10.16
N PHE A 33 6.46 16.42 -9.78
CA PHE A 33 5.61 15.64 -10.67
C PHE A 33 4.33 16.42 -11.00
N GLN A 34 3.83 16.26 -12.22
CA GLN A 34 2.47 16.67 -12.54
C GLN A 34 1.50 15.65 -11.91
N ASP A 35 0.50 16.12 -11.20
CA ASP A 35 -0.50 15.26 -10.56
C ASP A 35 -1.91 15.80 -10.71
N ASN A 36 -2.88 14.90 -10.56
CA ASN A 36 -4.31 15.23 -10.63
C ASN A 36 -4.99 15.30 -9.26
N PHE A 37 -4.26 15.15 -8.15
CA PHE A 37 -4.83 15.14 -6.81
C PHE A 37 -4.77 16.52 -6.13
N GLY A 38 -3.90 17.43 -6.59
CA GLY A 38 -3.79 18.80 -6.08
C GLY A 38 -3.67 18.84 -4.54
N ASP A 39 -4.45 19.70 -3.88
CA ASP A 39 -4.42 19.83 -2.41
C ASP A 39 -5.18 18.73 -1.66
N PHE A 40 -5.62 17.64 -2.33
CA PHE A 40 -6.36 16.57 -1.68
C PHE A 40 -5.62 15.98 -0.48
N TYR A 41 -4.38 15.53 -0.68
CA TYR A 41 -3.59 14.92 0.39
C TYR A 41 -3.05 15.94 1.39
N ARG A 42 -2.70 17.15 0.94
CA ARG A 42 -2.24 18.23 1.84
C ARG A 42 -3.29 18.54 2.91
N ARG A 43 -4.56 18.68 2.51
CA ARG A 43 -5.69 18.92 3.44
C ARG A 43 -5.89 17.79 4.44
N ASP A 44 -5.60 16.55 4.05
CA ASP A 44 -5.68 15.40 4.96
C ASP A 44 -4.49 15.39 5.93
N LEU A 45 -3.28 15.63 5.44
CA LEU A 45 -2.05 15.67 6.23
C LEU A 45 -2.04 16.77 7.30
N GLU A 46 -2.67 17.92 7.03
CA GLU A 46 -2.83 19.01 8.01
C GLU A 46 -3.61 18.57 9.27
N ARG A 47 -4.52 17.61 9.11
CA ARG A 47 -5.47 17.15 10.14
C ARG A 47 -4.97 15.96 10.94
N ILE A 48 -4.06 15.17 10.41
CA ILE A 48 -3.48 14.04 11.15
C ILE A 48 -2.39 14.55 12.12
N LYS A 49 -2.41 14.04 13.35
CA LYS A 49 -1.43 14.36 14.38
C LYS A 49 -1.04 13.08 15.09
N LEU A 50 0.25 12.70 15.01
CA LEU A 50 0.76 11.48 15.64
C LEU A 50 0.38 11.38 17.13
N PRO A 51 0.49 12.44 17.97
CA PRO A 51 0.08 12.34 19.36
C PRO A 51 -1.40 11.99 19.55
N ALA A 52 -2.29 12.52 18.71
CA ALA A 52 -3.72 12.21 18.77
C ALA A 52 -3.99 10.75 18.35
N MET A 53 -3.28 10.27 17.33
CA MET A 53 -3.36 8.88 16.87
C MET A 53 -2.86 7.92 17.94
N VAL A 54 -1.72 8.20 18.57
CA VAL A 54 -1.16 7.40 19.68
C VAL A 54 -2.13 7.35 20.86
N LYS A 55 -2.71 8.50 21.24
CA LYS A 55 -3.74 8.56 22.28
C LYS A 55 -4.94 7.68 21.94
N SER A 56 -5.43 7.74 20.69
CA SER A 56 -6.55 6.90 20.25
C SER A 56 -6.19 5.40 20.29
N ILE A 57 -4.98 5.01 19.88
CA ILE A 57 -4.51 3.62 19.99
C ILE A 57 -4.50 3.18 21.47
N ALA A 58 -3.99 4.02 22.37
CA ALA A 58 -3.95 3.72 23.80
C ALA A 58 -5.36 3.51 24.38
N GLU A 59 -6.32 4.34 24.00
CA GLU A 59 -7.73 4.21 24.40
C GLU A 59 -8.36 2.91 23.86
N ILE A 60 -8.15 2.60 22.58
CA ILE A 60 -8.68 1.39 21.92
C ILE A 60 -8.11 0.12 22.54
N GLU A 61 -6.80 0.12 22.84
CA GLU A 61 -6.09 -1.04 23.40
C GLU A 61 -6.06 -1.03 24.94
N THR A 62 -6.75 -0.09 25.59
CA THR A 62 -6.85 0.05 27.05
C THR A 62 -5.49 0.14 27.77
N ILE A 63 -4.52 0.82 27.14
CA ILE A 63 -3.18 1.03 27.69
C ILE A 63 -3.20 2.24 28.62
N THR A 64 -2.96 2.02 29.91
CA THR A 64 -3.06 3.07 30.95
C THR A 64 -1.77 3.31 31.73
N SER A 65 -0.81 2.39 31.69
CA SER A 65 0.45 2.53 32.41
C SER A 65 1.37 3.56 31.71
N PRO A 66 1.99 4.50 32.45
CA PRO A 66 2.89 5.51 31.87
C PRO A 66 4.05 4.91 31.06
N GLU A 67 4.59 3.78 31.51
CA GLU A 67 5.68 3.08 30.83
C GLU A 67 5.24 2.50 29.48
N SER A 68 4.09 1.82 29.41
CA SER A 68 3.58 1.26 28.16
C SER A 68 3.13 2.35 27.19
N LEU A 69 2.62 3.48 27.68
CA LEU A 69 2.34 4.66 26.85
C LEU A 69 3.62 5.21 26.21
N LYS A 70 4.70 5.35 26.99
CA LYS A 70 6.00 5.78 26.48
C LYS A 70 6.55 4.82 25.42
N HIS A 71 6.39 3.51 25.61
CA HIS A 71 6.77 2.53 24.60
C HIS A 71 5.92 2.63 23.34
N LEU A 72 4.60 2.77 23.46
CA LEU A 72 3.71 2.95 22.32
C LEU A 72 4.07 4.19 21.51
N GLU A 73 4.34 5.33 22.17
CA GLU A 73 4.79 6.57 21.53
C GLU A 73 6.06 6.35 20.72
N ARG A 74 7.07 5.72 21.34
CA ARG A 74 8.37 5.48 20.70
C ARG A 74 8.27 4.52 19.51
N TRP A 75 7.49 3.45 19.65
CA TRP A 75 7.21 2.52 18.56
C TRP A 75 6.44 3.18 17.43
N SER A 76 5.47 4.04 17.74
CA SER A 76 4.72 4.78 16.72
C SER A 76 5.61 5.77 15.96
N GLN A 77 6.51 6.48 16.65
CA GLN A 77 7.52 7.32 15.99
C GLN A 77 8.44 6.51 15.09
N TYR A 78 8.94 5.37 15.58
CA TYR A 78 9.80 4.49 14.82
C TYR A 78 9.12 3.97 13.54
N PHE A 79 7.88 3.45 13.62
CA PHE A 79 7.17 2.95 12.44
C PHE A 79 6.79 4.06 11.46
N LEU A 80 6.45 5.26 11.95
CA LEU A 80 6.18 6.39 11.08
C LEU A 80 7.45 6.78 10.31
N GLN A 81 8.58 6.91 10.99
CA GLN A 81 9.86 7.25 10.36
C GLN A 81 10.33 6.15 9.40
N LYS A 82 10.23 4.89 9.81
CA LYS A 82 10.59 3.74 8.98
C LYS A 82 9.71 3.67 7.73
N GLY A 83 8.40 3.87 7.88
CA GLY A 83 7.45 3.97 6.78
C GLY A 83 7.84 5.10 5.84
N PHE A 84 8.07 6.30 6.37
CA PHE A 84 8.48 7.48 5.59
C PHE A 84 9.71 7.21 4.73
N LEU A 85 10.79 6.69 5.32
CA LEU A 85 12.01 6.37 4.58
C LEU A 85 11.78 5.26 3.55
N ALA A 86 10.98 4.25 3.90
CA ALA A 86 10.62 3.16 3.00
C ALA A 86 9.87 3.67 1.76
N GLY A 87 8.84 4.50 1.94
CA GLY A 87 8.06 5.06 0.84
C GLY A 87 8.87 6.03 -0.03
N LEU A 88 9.65 6.90 0.60
CA LEU A 88 10.54 7.85 -0.09
C LEU A 88 11.56 7.11 -0.98
N THR A 89 12.23 6.10 -0.41
CA THR A 89 13.24 5.31 -1.12
C THR A 89 12.61 4.44 -2.20
N PHE A 90 11.52 3.74 -1.87
CA PHE A 90 10.80 2.87 -2.80
C PHE A 90 10.40 3.62 -4.07
N PHE A 91 9.72 4.77 -3.91
CA PHE A 91 9.22 5.50 -5.07
C PHE A 91 10.37 6.12 -5.86
N GLY A 92 11.41 6.62 -5.18
CA GLY A 92 12.60 7.14 -5.85
C GLY A 92 13.36 6.09 -6.66
N GLU A 93 13.63 4.93 -6.07
CA GLU A 93 14.27 3.81 -6.77
C GLU A 93 13.40 3.28 -7.91
N TYR A 94 12.08 3.18 -7.68
CA TYR A 94 11.14 2.78 -8.71
C TYR A 94 11.23 3.72 -9.92
N ILE A 95 11.10 5.04 -9.71
CA ILE A 95 11.19 6.03 -10.78
C ILE A 95 12.55 5.98 -11.47
N ASN A 96 13.65 5.85 -10.72
CA ASN A 96 14.99 5.69 -11.31
C ASN A 96 15.08 4.44 -12.21
N SER A 97 14.52 3.31 -11.76
CA SER A 97 14.52 2.05 -12.52
C SER A 97 13.73 2.12 -13.82
N THR A 98 12.77 3.05 -13.94
CA THR A 98 11.97 3.19 -15.15
C THR A 98 12.74 3.78 -16.34
N GLY A 99 13.88 4.44 -16.08
CA GLY A 99 14.61 5.23 -17.07
C GLY A 99 13.95 6.58 -17.39
N TRP A 100 12.83 6.95 -16.76
CA TRP A 100 12.12 8.21 -17.01
C TRP A 100 12.87 9.46 -16.52
N ASN A 101 13.99 9.27 -15.82
CA ASN A 101 14.90 10.35 -15.41
C ASN A 101 15.98 10.67 -16.46
N ASP A 102 15.99 9.99 -17.61
CA ASP A 102 16.96 10.28 -18.66
C ASP A 102 16.67 11.64 -19.31
N LYS A 103 17.56 12.61 -19.05
CA LYS A 103 17.51 13.97 -19.60
C LYS A 103 17.53 14.01 -21.13
N LYS A 104 17.93 12.92 -21.80
CA LYS A 104 17.94 12.82 -23.27
C LYS A 104 16.55 12.62 -23.87
N ILE A 105 15.57 12.17 -23.08
CA ILE A 105 14.19 11.95 -23.54
C ILE A 105 13.26 12.73 -22.61
N PRO A 106 13.05 14.04 -22.86
CA PRO A 106 12.16 14.84 -22.03
C PRO A 106 10.73 14.35 -22.20
N LYS A 107 10.24 13.59 -21.23
CA LYS A 107 8.83 13.24 -21.09
C LYS A 107 8.35 13.77 -19.74
N ALA A 108 7.21 14.44 -19.76
CA ALA A 108 6.52 14.79 -18.52
C ALA A 108 6.22 13.50 -17.74
N LYS A 109 6.43 13.56 -16.42
CA LYS A 109 6.06 12.49 -15.50
C LYS A 109 4.77 12.92 -14.85
N GLU A 110 3.73 12.15 -15.12
CA GLU A 110 2.39 12.47 -14.67
C GLU A 110 1.87 11.37 -13.76
N ILE A 111 1.23 11.79 -12.67
CA ILE A 111 0.48 10.94 -11.76
C ILE A 111 -0.99 11.18 -12.05
N LEU A 112 -1.56 10.32 -12.90
CA LEU A 112 -2.94 10.42 -13.34
C LEU A 112 -3.93 10.01 -12.26
N TYR A 113 -3.49 9.09 -11.39
CA TYR A 113 -4.23 8.62 -10.23
C TYR A 113 -3.25 8.21 -9.14
N PHE A 114 -3.50 8.66 -7.93
CA PHE A 114 -2.89 8.14 -6.72
C PHE A 114 -4.00 7.83 -5.71
N GLN A 115 -3.90 6.70 -5.06
CA GLN A 115 -4.76 6.28 -3.97
C GLN A 115 -3.91 5.85 -2.80
N CYS A 116 -4.13 6.53 -1.69
CA CYS A 116 -3.75 6.16 -0.33
C CYS A 116 -4.76 6.83 0.62
N SER A 117 -4.89 6.33 1.85
CA SER A 117 -5.81 6.89 2.83
C SER A 117 -5.10 7.38 4.08
N PHE A 118 -5.41 8.63 4.47
CA PHE A 118 -5.05 9.22 5.76
C PHE A 118 -6.29 9.41 6.66
N ARG A 119 -7.41 8.76 6.30
CA ARG A 119 -8.71 8.91 6.97
C ARG A 119 -9.12 7.60 7.65
N GLY A 120 -10.27 7.63 8.32
CA GLY A 120 -10.87 6.44 8.92
C GLY A 120 -9.90 5.73 9.87
N ASP A 121 -9.67 4.45 9.62
CA ASP A 121 -8.80 3.62 10.46
C ASP A 121 -7.33 4.04 10.40
N ASN A 122 -6.86 4.64 9.30
CA ASN A 122 -5.48 5.13 9.17
C ASN A 122 -5.25 6.43 9.96
N SER A 123 -6.33 7.14 10.31
CA SER A 123 -6.31 8.23 11.29
C SER A 123 -6.69 7.80 12.70
N PHE A 124 -6.98 6.51 12.93
CA PHE A 124 -7.63 6.02 14.15
C PHE A 124 -8.89 6.82 14.51
N ARG A 125 -9.63 7.27 13.49
CA ARG A 125 -10.85 8.09 13.59
C ARG A 125 -10.66 9.42 14.33
N THR A 126 -9.42 9.91 14.46
CA THR A 126 -9.18 11.27 14.97
C THR A 126 -9.70 12.32 14.00
N TYR A 127 -9.84 11.96 12.72
CA TYR A 127 -10.53 12.76 11.72
C TYR A 127 -12.05 12.51 11.78
N LYS A 128 -12.75 13.28 12.63
CA LYS A 128 -14.18 13.09 12.97
C LYS A 128 -15.19 13.24 11.82
N ASN A 129 -14.80 13.75 10.64
CA ASN A 129 -15.69 14.06 9.51
C ASN A 129 -15.25 13.43 8.17
N GLY A 130 -14.38 12.41 8.21
CA GLY A 130 -13.95 11.72 6.98
C GLY A 130 -15.04 10.76 6.48
N ASP A 131 -16.04 11.27 5.77
CA ASP A 131 -16.97 10.39 5.04
C ASP A 131 -16.16 9.63 3.96
N ARG A 132 -16.13 8.30 4.10
CA ARG A 132 -15.45 7.39 3.16
C ARG A 132 -15.98 7.63 1.75
N TYR A 133 -17.28 7.89 1.59
CA TYR A 133 -17.83 8.17 0.27
C TYR A 133 -17.22 9.43 -0.36
N GLN A 134 -17.04 10.51 0.41
CA GLN A 134 -16.39 11.74 -0.08
C GLN A 134 -14.91 11.54 -0.40
N GLU A 135 -14.22 10.69 0.37
CA GLU A 135 -12.84 10.29 0.07
C GLU A 135 -12.78 9.56 -1.28
N LEU A 136 -13.60 8.52 -1.47
CA LEU A 136 -13.65 7.75 -2.71
C LEU A 136 -14.05 8.60 -3.92
N LYS A 137 -15.00 9.53 -3.74
CA LYS A 137 -15.36 10.52 -4.76
C LYS A 137 -14.17 11.42 -5.13
N SER A 138 -13.41 11.88 -4.14
CA SER A 138 -12.22 12.72 -4.38
C SER A 138 -11.11 11.93 -5.09
N LEU A 139 -10.91 10.66 -4.71
CA LEU A 139 -9.97 9.76 -5.38
C LEU A 139 -10.33 9.58 -6.86
N LEU A 140 -11.57 9.20 -7.16
CA LEU A 140 -12.01 8.98 -8.55
C LEU A 140 -12.01 10.27 -9.38
N SER A 141 -12.19 11.44 -8.75
CA SER A 141 -12.16 12.73 -9.45
C SER A 141 -10.81 13.06 -10.08
N GLN A 142 -9.71 12.43 -9.64
CA GLN A 142 -8.40 12.57 -10.27
C GLN A 142 -8.39 12.13 -11.74
N LEU A 143 -9.32 11.23 -12.11
CA LEU A 143 -9.47 10.78 -13.49
C LEU A 143 -10.40 11.68 -14.31
N ALA A 144 -11.13 12.61 -13.70
CA ALA A 144 -12.18 13.37 -14.38
C ALA A 144 -11.67 14.18 -15.58
N GLY A 145 -10.47 14.75 -15.48
CA GLY A 145 -9.84 15.49 -16.59
C GLY A 145 -9.46 14.63 -17.80
N LEU A 146 -9.48 13.30 -17.66
CA LEU A 146 -9.20 12.34 -18.73
C LEU A 146 -10.49 11.78 -19.36
N LEU A 147 -11.66 12.14 -18.83
CA LEU A 147 -12.93 11.50 -19.14
C LEU A 147 -13.95 12.51 -19.68
N PRO A 148 -14.98 12.05 -20.41
CA PRO A 148 -16.10 12.90 -20.79
C PRO A 148 -16.76 13.55 -19.57
N GLU A 149 -17.18 14.80 -19.70
CA GLU A 149 -17.68 15.64 -18.59
C GLU A 149 -18.81 14.99 -17.76
N ASN A 150 -19.62 14.13 -18.36
CA ASN A 150 -20.74 13.44 -17.71
C ASN A 150 -20.43 12.02 -17.24
N PHE A 151 -19.18 11.55 -17.35
CA PHE A 151 -18.81 10.16 -17.04
C PHE A 151 -19.20 9.75 -15.61
N PHE A 152 -18.76 10.54 -14.62
CA PHE A 152 -19.07 10.25 -13.22
C PHE A 152 -20.48 10.67 -12.81
N LYS A 153 -21.07 11.67 -13.47
CA LYS A 153 -22.37 12.25 -13.08
C LYS A 153 -23.49 11.20 -12.99
N ASN A 154 -23.43 10.17 -13.85
CA ASN A 154 -24.49 9.16 -13.95
C ASN A 154 -24.16 7.83 -13.25
N ASN A 155 -22.88 7.54 -13.01
CA ASN A 155 -22.44 6.19 -12.61
C ASN A 155 -21.52 6.15 -11.38
N LEU A 156 -21.15 7.30 -10.79
CA LEU A 156 -20.19 7.35 -9.68
C LEU A 156 -20.60 6.43 -8.52
N ASP A 157 -21.86 6.45 -8.11
CA ASP A 157 -22.37 5.62 -7.02
C ASP A 157 -22.26 4.12 -7.34
N ASN A 158 -22.56 3.75 -8.58
CA ASN A 158 -22.44 2.36 -9.04
C ASN A 158 -20.98 1.90 -9.05
N TYR A 159 -20.06 2.76 -9.50
CA TYR A 159 -18.63 2.46 -9.48
C TYR A 159 -18.09 2.35 -8.06
N ILE A 160 -18.46 3.27 -7.17
CA ILE A 160 -18.08 3.19 -5.76
C ILE A 160 -18.63 1.89 -5.14
N ALA A 161 -19.90 1.56 -5.36
CA ALA A 161 -20.50 0.34 -4.81
C ALA A 161 -19.85 -0.94 -5.37
N LYS A 162 -19.58 -0.99 -6.67
CA LYS A 162 -18.93 -2.13 -7.35
C LYS A 162 -17.49 -2.31 -6.87
N TYR A 163 -16.69 -1.26 -6.95
CA TYR A 163 -15.25 -1.34 -6.73
C TYR A 163 -14.81 -1.12 -5.28
N SER A 164 -15.75 -0.90 -4.35
CA SER A 164 -15.50 -0.93 -2.89
C SER A 164 -15.67 -2.32 -2.29
N GLN A 165 -16.00 -3.34 -3.08
CA GLN A 165 -16.11 -4.70 -2.55
C GLN A 165 -14.73 -5.25 -2.16
N LYS A 166 -14.72 -6.31 -1.35
CA LYS A 166 -13.47 -6.95 -0.94
C LYS A 166 -12.75 -7.53 -2.17
N GLY A 167 -11.48 -7.18 -2.33
CA GLY A 167 -10.67 -7.61 -3.49
C GLY A 167 -10.67 -6.61 -4.65
N GLU A 168 -11.50 -5.56 -4.57
CA GLU A 168 -11.56 -4.51 -5.57
C GLU A 168 -10.64 -3.33 -5.22
N PHE A 169 -10.25 -2.56 -6.24
CA PHE A 169 -9.15 -1.61 -6.12
C PHE A 169 -9.38 -0.47 -5.11
N LEU A 170 -10.62 -0.09 -4.79
CA LEU A 170 -10.89 0.94 -3.76
C LEU A 170 -10.61 0.44 -2.33
N GLN A 171 -10.16 -0.81 -2.19
CA GLN A 171 -9.63 -1.37 -0.94
C GLN A 171 -8.09 -1.45 -0.90
N ALA A 172 -7.39 -1.04 -1.96
CA ALA A 172 -5.93 -1.07 -1.97
C ALA A 172 -5.33 -0.03 -1.02
N ASP A 173 -4.28 -0.42 -0.28
CA ASP A 173 -3.56 0.47 0.64
C ASP A 173 -2.86 1.61 -0.12
N THR A 174 -2.22 1.25 -1.25
CA THR A 174 -1.51 2.18 -2.13
C THR A 174 -1.66 1.73 -3.58
N LEU A 175 -2.19 2.61 -4.44
CA LEU A 175 -2.39 2.33 -5.86
C LEU A 175 -2.11 3.58 -6.69
N MET A 176 -1.39 3.44 -7.80
CA MET A 176 -0.99 4.56 -8.66
C MET A 176 -1.14 4.22 -10.13
N LEU A 177 -1.55 5.21 -10.92
CA LEU A 177 -1.41 5.26 -12.37
C LEU A 177 -0.42 6.35 -12.75
N LEU A 178 0.71 5.95 -13.32
CA LEU A 178 1.73 6.86 -13.82
C LEU A 178 1.74 6.88 -15.35
N ARG A 179 2.12 8.04 -15.91
CA ARG A 179 2.32 8.22 -17.35
C ARG A 179 3.65 8.92 -17.63
N SER A 180 4.32 8.45 -18.67
CA SER A 180 5.43 9.15 -19.33
C SER A 180 5.35 8.95 -20.85
N GLY A 181 4.81 9.96 -21.55
CA GLY A 181 4.47 9.83 -22.97
C GLY A 181 3.41 8.73 -23.19
N LYS A 182 3.76 7.69 -23.96
CA LYS A 182 2.86 6.52 -24.21
C LYS A 182 3.02 5.39 -23.18
N ASP A 183 4.01 5.50 -22.29
CA ASP A 183 4.30 4.49 -21.30
C ASP A 183 3.40 4.73 -20.08
N LEU A 184 2.51 3.78 -19.81
CA LEU A 184 1.67 3.76 -18.62
C LEU A 184 2.18 2.71 -17.64
N ARG A 185 2.13 3.04 -16.35
CA ARG A 185 2.46 2.08 -15.30
C ARG A 185 1.39 2.08 -14.22
N ILE A 186 0.89 0.91 -13.88
CA ILE A 186 0.07 0.70 -12.69
C ILE A 186 0.97 0.17 -11.59
N ILE A 187 0.97 0.80 -10.43
CA ILE A 187 1.70 0.34 -9.24
C ILE A 187 0.69 0.07 -8.14
N CYS A 188 0.68 -1.14 -7.60
CA CYS A 188 -0.10 -1.46 -6.41
C CYS A 188 0.85 -1.98 -5.33
N VAL A 189 0.81 -1.35 -4.15
CA VAL A 189 1.61 -1.74 -2.99
C VAL A 189 0.66 -2.15 -1.88
N ASP A 190 0.77 -3.40 -1.44
CA ASP A 190 0.11 -3.91 -0.23
C ASP A 190 1.13 -3.92 0.91
N LEU A 191 0.82 -3.17 1.97
CA LEU A 191 1.76 -2.85 3.03
C LEU A 191 1.50 -3.74 4.24
N SER A 192 2.57 -4.10 4.95
CA SER A 192 2.45 -4.93 6.16
C SER A 192 3.63 -4.78 7.09
N ILE A 193 3.38 -4.85 8.39
CA ILE A 193 4.45 -5.02 9.37
C ILE A 193 4.52 -6.47 9.84
N PHE A 194 5.73 -7.03 9.82
CA PHE A 194 6.06 -8.39 10.23
C PHE A 194 7.00 -8.41 11.42
N SER A 195 7.73 -7.31 11.71
CA SER A 195 8.69 -7.26 12.81
C SER A 195 8.03 -7.54 14.18
N LEU A 196 6.82 -7.03 14.39
CA LEU A 196 6.03 -7.21 15.61
C LEU A 196 4.89 -8.22 15.42
N ARG A 197 4.92 -9.32 16.18
CA ARG A 197 3.87 -10.34 16.17
C ARG A 197 2.91 -10.20 17.35
N ALA A 198 3.33 -9.57 18.47
CA ALA A 198 2.49 -9.33 19.65
C ALA A 198 2.91 -8.07 20.42
N ALA A 199 2.05 -7.60 21.34
CA ALA A 199 2.37 -6.51 22.29
C ALA A 199 3.63 -6.79 23.14
N GLU A 200 4.00 -8.06 23.29
CA GLU A 200 5.20 -8.51 24.00
C GLU A 200 6.50 -8.23 23.21
N ASP A 201 6.38 -7.96 21.90
CA ASP A 201 7.49 -7.50 21.08
C ASP A 201 7.70 -5.97 21.19
N LEU A 202 6.88 -5.23 21.98
CA LEU A 202 7.11 -3.82 22.30
C LEU A 202 8.24 -3.66 23.33
N VAL A 203 9.39 -4.25 23.00
CA VAL A 203 10.62 -4.14 23.77
C VAL A 203 11.11 -2.69 23.79
N VAL A 204 11.97 -2.39 24.76
CA VAL A 204 12.64 -1.09 24.84
C VAL A 204 13.54 -0.95 23.61
N LEU A 205 13.19 -0.03 22.71
CA LEU A 205 13.93 0.22 21.47
C LEU A 205 15.37 0.71 21.71
N ASP A 206 15.65 1.29 22.88
CA ASP A 206 16.98 1.81 23.24
C ASP A 206 17.92 0.77 23.83
N ASP A 207 17.45 -0.46 24.01
CA ASP A 207 18.28 -1.55 24.48
C ASP A 207 18.99 -2.22 23.30
N ILE A 208 20.32 -2.11 23.30
CA ILE A 208 21.21 -2.67 22.29
C ILE A 208 20.99 -4.17 22.11
N GLU A 209 20.74 -4.92 23.18
CA GLU A 209 20.52 -6.36 23.09
C GLU A 209 19.17 -6.70 22.46
N ASN A 210 18.15 -5.86 22.66
CA ASN A 210 16.86 -6.01 21.97
C ASN A 210 16.98 -5.71 20.48
N MET A 211 17.68 -4.63 20.11
CA MET A 211 17.97 -4.30 18.70
C MET A 211 18.76 -5.43 18.02
N ARG A 212 19.80 -5.94 18.68
CA ARG A 212 20.60 -7.08 18.18
C ARG A 212 19.74 -8.33 17.99
N LYS A 213 18.86 -8.67 18.94
CA LYS A 213 17.95 -9.81 18.82
C LYS A 213 16.97 -9.66 17.65
N MET A 214 16.43 -8.46 17.45
CA MET A 214 15.56 -8.17 16.31
C MET A 214 16.31 -8.34 14.98
N LEU A 215 17.52 -7.77 14.85
CA LEU A 215 18.35 -7.91 13.65
C LEU A 215 18.71 -9.37 13.37
N ILE A 216 19.11 -10.14 14.38
CA ILE A 216 19.40 -11.57 14.22
C ILE A 216 18.16 -12.36 13.79
N LYS A 217 16.98 -12.04 14.34
CA LYS A 217 15.71 -12.67 13.96
C LYS A 217 15.36 -12.36 12.50
N ASP A 218 15.58 -11.13 12.06
CA ASP A 218 15.32 -10.70 10.69
C ASP A 218 16.32 -11.34 9.70
N LEU A 219 17.61 -11.38 10.03
CA LEU A 219 18.65 -12.08 9.25
C LEU A 219 18.37 -13.59 9.14
N LYS A 220 17.97 -14.23 10.24
CA LYS A 220 17.55 -15.65 10.22
C LYS A 220 16.32 -15.85 9.34
N HIS A 221 15.37 -14.91 9.34
CA HIS A 221 14.21 -14.99 8.47
C HIS A 221 14.59 -14.89 6.99
N LEU A 222 15.41 -13.92 6.61
CA LEU A 222 15.89 -13.72 5.23
C LEU A 222 16.69 -14.94 4.73
N THR A 223 17.59 -15.47 5.56
CA THR A 223 18.39 -16.67 5.23
C THR A 223 17.54 -17.94 5.15
N SER A 224 16.44 -18.03 5.91
CA SER A 224 15.55 -19.21 5.90
C SER A 224 14.62 -19.29 4.68
N LYS A 225 14.36 -18.17 3.98
CA LYS A 225 13.39 -18.08 2.87
C LYS A 225 14.03 -18.04 1.46
N SER A 226 15.23 -18.56 1.29
CA SER A 226 15.95 -18.66 -0.01
C SER A 226 15.26 -19.52 -1.09
N PHE A 227 14.05 -20.05 -0.88
CA PHE A 227 13.37 -20.94 -1.82
C PHE A 227 12.93 -20.25 -3.13
N PHE A 228 12.60 -18.95 -3.12
CA PHE A 228 12.17 -18.22 -4.33
C PHE A 228 13.28 -17.53 -5.12
N SER A 229 14.52 -17.55 -4.64
CA SER A 229 15.66 -17.15 -5.49
C SER A 229 15.87 -18.09 -6.70
N LYS A 230 15.14 -19.22 -6.76
CA LYS A 230 15.36 -20.32 -7.72
C LYS A 230 14.13 -20.79 -8.53
N LEU A 231 12.95 -20.18 -8.41
CA LEU A 231 11.73 -20.71 -9.05
C LEU A 231 11.29 -19.90 -10.28
N ARG A 232 11.70 -20.39 -11.46
CA ARG A 232 10.93 -20.32 -12.71
C ARG A 232 9.63 -21.12 -12.50
N ILE A 233 8.47 -20.53 -12.77
CA ILE A 233 7.20 -21.22 -12.56
C ILE A 233 6.56 -21.59 -13.90
N ASP A 234 6.60 -22.88 -14.17
CA ASP A 234 5.79 -23.64 -15.14
C ASP A 234 4.69 -24.37 -14.35
N THR A 235 3.45 -24.42 -14.86
CA THR A 235 2.28 -24.87 -14.11
C THR A 235 1.41 -25.87 -14.85
N GLY A 236 1.29 -27.06 -14.26
CA GLY A 236 0.18 -28.01 -14.44
C GLY A 236 0.11 -28.91 -13.20
N LYS A 237 -0.92 -29.72 -12.92
CA LYS A 237 -2.35 -29.74 -13.30
C LYS A 237 -3.12 -30.19 -12.03
N GLU A 238 -4.18 -29.45 -11.68
CA GLU A 238 -5.29 -29.75 -10.73
C GLU A 238 -5.12 -29.45 -9.21
N ASN A 239 -6.16 -29.07 -8.45
CA ASN A 239 -7.22 -28.09 -8.67
C ASN A 239 -7.95 -27.73 -7.36
N ASP A 240 -8.19 -26.43 -7.17
CA ASP A 240 -9.19 -25.77 -6.28
C ASP A 240 -8.75 -25.17 -4.92
N PHE A 241 -9.09 -23.88 -4.75
CA PHE A 241 -8.34 -22.85 -3.99
C PHE A 241 -9.03 -22.16 -2.83
N GLY A 242 -10.34 -22.27 -2.68
CA GLY A 242 -11.07 -21.51 -1.64
C GLY A 242 -10.83 -19.99 -1.64
N LEU A 243 -10.38 -19.43 -2.77
CA LEU A 243 -10.21 -18.00 -3.03
C LEU A 243 -10.73 -17.74 -4.44
N THR A 244 -11.65 -16.81 -4.59
CA THR A 244 -12.32 -16.51 -5.87
C THR A 244 -11.40 -15.66 -6.74
N PHE A 245 -10.47 -16.33 -7.42
CA PHE A 245 -9.72 -15.80 -8.56
C PHE A 245 -10.49 -16.12 -9.85
N SER A 246 -10.16 -15.48 -10.98
CA SER A 246 -10.53 -16.06 -12.29
C SER A 246 -9.97 -17.48 -12.36
N GLU A 247 -10.73 -18.44 -12.90
CA GLU A 247 -10.39 -19.86 -12.79
C GLU A 247 -8.98 -20.22 -13.31
N GLU A 248 -8.45 -19.45 -14.25
CA GLU A 248 -7.10 -19.61 -14.81
C GLU A 248 -6.00 -19.17 -13.84
N LEU A 249 -6.16 -18.01 -13.20
CA LEU A 249 -5.19 -17.45 -12.25
C LEU A 249 -5.23 -18.20 -10.92
N LYS A 250 -6.42 -18.73 -10.59
CA LYS A 250 -6.65 -19.67 -9.50
C LYS A 250 -5.65 -20.79 -9.69
N ARG A 251 -5.81 -21.72 -10.64
CA ARG A 251 -4.90 -22.89 -10.85
C ARG A 251 -3.40 -22.66 -10.61
N TYR A 252 -2.83 -21.55 -11.08
CA TYR A 252 -1.40 -21.25 -11.03
C TYR A 252 -0.83 -21.05 -9.61
N LEU A 253 -1.59 -20.43 -8.70
CA LEU A 253 -1.06 -19.90 -7.42
C LEU A 253 -1.07 -20.88 -6.21
N LEU A 254 -1.50 -22.15 -6.38
CA LEU A 254 -1.93 -23.06 -5.27
C LEU A 254 -0.78 -23.93 -4.90
N ALA A 255 -0.06 -24.33 -5.95
CA ALA A 255 1.13 -25.11 -5.90
C ALA A 255 2.19 -24.44 -5.01
N PHE A 256 2.11 -23.11 -4.82
CA PHE A 256 3.06 -22.31 -4.05
C PHE A 256 2.58 -21.94 -2.63
N LYS A 257 1.40 -22.41 -2.20
CA LYS A 257 0.65 -21.86 -1.07
C LYS A 257 1.05 -22.36 0.33
N ARG A 258 2.15 -23.10 0.49
CA ARG A 258 2.50 -23.62 1.83
C ARG A 258 3.43 -22.63 2.56
N GLU A 259 2.79 -21.67 3.25
CA GLU A 259 3.27 -20.89 4.42
C GLU A 259 3.80 -19.46 4.23
N ASP A 260 3.84 -18.90 3.01
CA ASP A 260 4.38 -17.54 2.83
C ASP A 260 3.32 -16.42 2.79
N LYS A 261 3.25 -15.65 3.88
CA LYS A 261 2.43 -14.43 3.99
C LYS A 261 2.81 -13.35 2.97
N GLU A 262 4.06 -13.27 2.51
CA GLU A 262 4.52 -12.30 1.51
C GLU A 262 3.92 -12.60 0.13
N THR A 263 3.80 -13.88 -0.23
CA THR A 263 3.15 -14.32 -1.48
C THR A 263 1.65 -14.00 -1.49
N ILE A 264 0.96 -14.16 -0.35
CA ILE A 264 -0.47 -13.79 -0.22
C ILE A 264 -0.66 -12.30 -0.49
N LYS A 265 0.24 -11.46 0.02
CA LYS A 265 0.21 -10.01 -0.16
C LYS A 265 0.46 -9.59 -1.60
N LEU A 266 1.41 -10.22 -2.28
CA LEU A 266 1.59 -10.05 -3.73
C LEU A 266 0.34 -10.39 -4.53
N ILE A 267 -0.33 -11.50 -4.21
CA ILE A 267 -1.55 -11.91 -4.90
C ILE A 267 -2.69 -10.90 -4.66
N GLN A 268 -2.80 -10.38 -3.44
CA GLN A 268 -3.78 -9.36 -3.07
C GLN A 268 -3.53 -8.05 -3.82
N ALA A 269 -2.31 -7.53 -3.81
CA ALA A 269 -1.92 -6.37 -4.61
C ALA A 269 -2.17 -6.57 -6.11
N GLY A 270 -1.92 -7.77 -6.63
CA GLY A 270 -2.19 -8.10 -8.04
C GLY A 270 -3.68 -8.08 -8.37
N SER A 271 -4.51 -8.55 -7.44
CA SER A 271 -5.98 -8.52 -7.60
C SER A 271 -6.50 -7.08 -7.68
N TYR A 272 -5.98 -6.19 -6.83
CA TYR A 272 -6.32 -4.77 -6.86
C TYR A 272 -5.84 -4.08 -8.15
N ALA A 273 -4.60 -4.35 -8.58
CA ALA A 273 -4.06 -3.80 -9.83
C ALA A 273 -4.89 -4.23 -11.04
N TYR A 274 -5.32 -5.50 -11.08
CA TYR A 274 -6.17 -6.03 -12.13
C TYR A 274 -7.58 -5.42 -12.12
N SER A 275 -8.21 -5.34 -10.94
CA SER A 275 -9.51 -4.66 -10.76
C SER A 275 -9.46 -3.22 -11.27
N PHE A 276 -8.41 -2.47 -10.93
CA PHE A 276 -8.22 -1.10 -11.41
C PHE A 276 -8.00 -1.02 -12.91
N TYR A 277 -7.21 -1.92 -13.48
CA TYR A 277 -7.03 -1.99 -14.93
C TYR A 277 -8.34 -2.27 -15.66
N ARG A 278 -9.17 -3.17 -15.14
CA ARG A 278 -10.50 -3.46 -15.71
C ARG A 278 -11.39 -2.22 -15.68
N PHE A 279 -11.39 -1.49 -14.58
CA PHE A 279 -12.06 -0.19 -14.51
C PHE A 279 -11.53 0.77 -15.59
N LEU A 280 -10.21 0.94 -15.69
CA LEU A 280 -9.59 1.86 -16.65
C LEU A 280 -9.84 1.46 -18.11
N GLN A 281 -9.83 0.17 -18.43
CA GLN A 281 -10.01 -0.32 -19.79
C GLN A 281 -11.49 -0.33 -20.18
N GLU A 282 -12.34 -0.96 -19.38
CA GLU A 282 -13.72 -1.29 -19.78
C GLU A 282 -14.71 -0.17 -19.49
N GLU A 283 -14.54 0.50 -18.35
CA GLU A 283 -15.46 1.56 -17.94
C GLU A 283 -15.00 2.89 -18.51
N THR A 284 -13.70 3.21 -18.41
CA THR A 284 -13.22 4.56 -18.70
C THR A 284 -12.62 4.75 -20.11
N GLY A 285 -12.12 3.69 -20.74
CA GLY A 285 -11.40 3.77 -22.01
C GLY A 285 -10.05 4.50 -21.96
N ILE A 286 -9.52 4.83 -20.76
CA ILE A 286 -8.22 5.48 -20.58
C ILE A 286 -7.08 4.59 -21.11
N ILE A 287 -7.19 3.28 -20.89
CA ILE A 287 -6.24 2.29 -21.39
C ILE A 287 -6.79 1.68 -22.67
N THR A 288 -6.01 1.79 -23.74
CA THR A 288 -6.29 1.23 -25.06
C THR A 288 -5.16 0.30 -25.49
N GLU A 289 -5.38 -0.50 -26.53
CA GLU A 289 -4.37 -1.41 -27.11
C GLU A 289 -3.11 -0.70 -27.62
N LYS A 290 -3.15 0.64 -27.77
CA LYS A 290 -2.02 1.45 -28.23
C LYS A 290 -1.06 1.85 -27.10
N ASN A 291 -1.46 1.67 -25.83
CA ASN A 291 -0.65 2.05 -24.68
C ASN A 291 0.37 0.95 -24.35
N LYS A 292 1.61 1.35 -24.01
CA LYS A 292 2.56 0.42 -23.40
C LYS A 292 2.31 0.40 -21.90
N LEU A 293 1.60 -0.60 -21.42
CA LEU A 293 1.24 -0.75 -20.01
C LEU A 293 2.19 -1.73 -19.31
N VAL A 294 2.62 -1.36 -18.10
CA VAL A 294 3.35 -2.26 -17.20
C VAL A 294 2.67 -2.25 -15.83
N PHE A 295 2.41 -3.43 -15.28
CA PHE A 295 1.93 -3.62 -13.93
C PHE A 295 3.10 -3.85 -12.99
N ASN A 296 3.09 -3.20 -11.84
CA ASN A 296 4.08 -3.42 -10.78
C ASN A 296 3.32 -3.69 -9.50
N VAL A 297 3.36 -4.95 -9.09
CA VAL A 297 2.64 -5.47 -7.93
C VAL A 297 3.66 -5.73 -6.85
N VAL A 298 3.46 -5.09 -5.69
CA VAL A 298 4.46 -5.06 -4.63
C VAL A 298 3.83 -5.47 -3.31
N GLY A 299 4.34 -6.55 -2.72
CA GLY A 299 4.15 -6.88 -1.32
C GLY A 299 5.28 -6.25 -0.53
N TYR A 300 5.01 -5.13 0.14
CA TYR A 300 6.02 -4.38 0.87
C TYR A 300 5.87 -4.64 2.37
N SER A 301 6.92 -5.19 2.96
CA SER A 301 6.98 -5.37 4.41
C SER A 301 8.10 -4.58 5.06
N ASP A 302 7.98 -4.37 6.35
CA ASP A 302 9.06 -3.82 7.18
C ASP A 302 10.31 -4.72 7.28
N ARG A 303 10.30 -5.93 6.69
CA ARG A 303 11.40 -6.90 6.68
C ARG A 303 11.96 -7.19 5.29
N ASN A 304 11.11 -7.16 4.26
CA ASN A 304 11.44 -7.62 2.92
C ASN A 304 10.54 -6.95 1.87
N LEU A 305 11.05 -6.90 0.64
CA LEU A 305 10.34 -6.41 -0.52
C LEU A 305 10.12 -7.59 -1.48
N SER A 306 8.85 -7.86 -1.81
CA SER A 306 8.48 -8.84 -2.83
C SER A 306 7.81 -8.12 -3.98
N THR A 307 8.32 -8.28 -5.21
CA THR A 307 7.84 -7.54 -6.40
C THR A 307 7.57 -8.47 -7.58
N ILE A 308 6.50 -8.19 -8.31
CA ILE A 308 6.22 -8.78 -9.62
C ILE A 308 5.97 -7.64 -10.61
N SER A 309 6.68 -7.65 -11.74
CA SER A 309 6.43 -6.74 -12.87
C SER A 309 5.89 -7.54 -14.05
N LEU A 310 4.73 -7.16 -14.58
CA LEU A 310 4.04 -7.80 -15.71
C LEU A 310 3.81 -6.80 -16.84
#